data_AF-V7BGB6-F1
#
_entry.id   AF-V7BGB6-F1
#
_cell.length_a   1.000
_cell.length_b   1.000
_cell.length_c   1.000
_cell.angle_alpha   90.00
_cell.angle_beta   90.00
_cell.angle_gamma   90.00
#
_symmetry.space_group_name_H-M   'P 1'
#
loop_
_entity.id
_entity.type
_entity.pdbx_description
1 polymer ?
#
loop_
_entity_poly.entity_id
_entity_poly.type
_entity_poly.pdbx_seq_one_letter_code
_entity_poly.pdbx_strand_id
1 'polypeptide(L)'
;MASDHSSLNQTKLGLPNNDLEQQQTLEAETEDFDYSKRSQWLRAAVLGANDGLVSTASLMMGVGAVKQDIKVMILTGFAGLVAGACSMAIGEFVSVYSQLDIEVAQMKRDNGRNNGRHRDEEEEDEKEKESLPNPIHAAAASALAFSVGALVPLLAASFIREYKVRLGVVLGAVSFALVVFGWLGAVLGKAPTLRSCVRVLVGGWVAMAITFGLTKLIGSSGL
;
A
#
# COMPACT_ATOMS: atom_id res chain seq x y z
N MET A 1 54.02 -63.63 47.89
CA MET A 1 53.05 -63.83 46.78
C MET A 1 52.17 -62.58 46.70
N ALA A 2 52.64 -61.56 45.98
CA ALA A 2 51.89 -60.46 45.37
C ALA A 2 52.93 -59.55 44.68
N SER A 3 52.66 -59.21 43.44
CA SER A 3 53.58 -58.81 42.37
C SER A 3 53.77 -57.31 42.21
N ASP A 4 54.82 -57.01 41.45
CA ASP A 4 55.52 -55.75 41.29
C ASP A 4 55.03 -54.89 40.09
N HIS A 5 55.32 -53.60 40.21
CA HIS A 5 55.50 -52.52 39.22
C HIS A 5 54.68 -52.37 37.90
N SER A 6 54.19 -51.12 37.77
CA SER A 6 54.40 -50.17 36.64
C SER A 6 53.46 -50.13 35.44
N SER A 7 53.05 -48.88 35.13
CA SER A 7 52.81 -48.30 33.80
C SER A 7 51.77 -48.97 32.89
N LEU A 8 50.72 -48.22 32.52
CA LEU A 8 50.52 -47.77 31.13
C LEU A 8 49.32 -46.81 31.05
N ASN A 9 49.65 -45.56 30.76
CA ASN A 9 48.77 -44.58 30.17
C ASN A 9 48.53 -44.95 28.69
N GLN A 10 47.47 -44.39 28.08
CA GLN A 10 46.93 -44.60 26.71
C GLN A 10 45.71 -45.54 26.67
N THR A 11 44.56 -45.18 26.07
CA THR A 11 44.36 -44.27 24.94
C THR A 11 42.88 -43.90 24.78
N LYS A 12 42.64 -42.72 24.19
CA LYS A 12 41.50 -42.32 23.34
C LYS A 12 40.22 -41.86 24.06
N LEU A 13 39.59 -40.73 23.73
CA LEU A 13 39.85 -39.72 22.71
C LEU A 13 38.82 -38.58 22.90
N GLY A 14 39.23 -37.32 22.80
CA GLY A 14 38.34 -36.20 22.45
C GLY A 14 37.92 -35.26 23.59
N LEU A 15 38.75 -34.24 23.87
CA LEU A 15 38.28 -32.89 24.23
C LEU A 15 37.90 -32.18 22.90
N PRO A 16 37.09 -31.09 22.81
CA PRO A 16 36.98 -29.99 23.78
C PRO A 16 35.59 -29.27 23.89
N ASN A 17 35.52 -28.28 24.79
CA ASN A 17 34.64 -27.10 24.79
C ASN A 17 33.12 -27.27 24.69
N ASN A 18 32.41 -26.94 25.78
CA ASN A 18 31.05 -26.39 25.67
C ASN A 18 30.81 -25.25 26.69
N ASP A 19 31.78 -24.35 26.83
CA ASP A 19 31.60 -23.00 27.40
C ASP A 19 30.88 -22.04 26.41
N LEU A 20 30.04 -22.56 25.52
CA LEU A 20 29.35 -21.82 24.46
C LEU A 20 27.85 -22.18 24.33
N GLU A 21 27.20 -22.68 25.38
CA GLU A 21 25.75 -22.88 25.40
C GLU A 21 25.04 -22.17 26.56
N GLN A 22 25.63 -21.08 27.06
CA GLN A 22 24.91 -20.15 27.95
C GLN A 22 25.03 -18.69 27.50
N GLN A 23 25.14 -18.49 26.19
CA GLN A 23 25.16 -17.15 25.58
C GLN A 23 24.24 -17.04 24.36
N GLN A 24 23.17 -17.84 24.28
CA GLN A 24 22.15 -17.67 23.25
C GLN A 24 20.74 -18.09 23.68
N THR A 25 20.29 -17.59 24.83
CA THR A 25 18.86 -17.41 25.13
C THR A 25 18.64 -16.05 25.80
N LEU A 26 19.25 -15.01 25.23
CA LEU A 26 18.48 -13.79 25.01
C LEU A 26 17.60 -14.12 23.81
N GLU A 27 16.54 -14.89 24.06
CA GLU A 27 15.31 -14.71 23.29
C GLU A 27 14.92 -13.27 23.58
N ALA A 28 15.43 -12.36 22.75
CA ALA A 28 14.68 -11.17 22.44
C ALA A 28 13.32 -11.74 22.01
N GLU A 29 12.35 -11.67 22.92
CA GLU A 29 10.96 -11.59 22.59
C GLU A 29 10.87 -10.42 21.62
N THR A 30 11.14 -10.69 20.34
CA THR A 30 10.80 -9.80 19.25
C THR A 30 9.30 -9.78 19.34
N GLU A 31 8.78 -8.76 20.03
CA GLU A 31 7.42 -8.29 19.80
C GLU A 31 7.23 -8.28 18.29
N ASP A 32 6.51 -9.27 17.78
CA ASP A 32 6.24 -9.40 16.36
C ASP A 32 5.28 -8.27 16.03
N PHE A 33 5.88 -7.15 15.64
CA PHE A 33 5.25 -5.83 15.64
C PHE A 33 4.31 -5.71 14.43
N ASP A 34 3.14 -6.37 14.47
CA ASP A 34 1.98 -6.31 13.55
C ASP A 34 2.26 -5.66 12.18
N TYR A 35 3.20 -6.23 11.42
CA TYR A 35 3.67 -5.68 10.14
C TYR A 35 2.59 -5.82 9.06
N SER A 36 1.77 -6.85 9.17
CA SER A 36 0.72 -7.25 8.24
C SER A 36 -0.42 -6.22 8.18
N LYS A 37 -0.98 -5.82 9.33
CA LYS A 37 -2.03 -4.77 9.36
C LYS A 37 -1.47 -3.43 8.90
N ARG A 38 -0.24 -3.10 9.28
CA ARG A 38 0.40 -1.85 8.85
C ARG A 38 0.58 -1.76 7.34
N SER A 39 0.94 -2.87 6.71
CA SER A 39 1.09 -2.96 5.26
C SER A 39 -0.23 -2.73 4.51
N GLN A 40 -1.34 -3.28 5.00
CA GLN A 40 -2.64 -3.22 4.33
C GLN A 40 -3.22 -1.80 4.26
N TRP A 41 -3.29 -1.09 5.39
CA TRP A 41 -3.81 0.29 5.38
C TRP A 41 -2.85 1.26 4.67
N LEU A 42 -1.54 0.98 4.72
CA LEU A 42 -0.53 1.78 4.04
C LEU A 42 -0.66 1.68 2.52
N ARG A 43 -0.86 0.46 2.00
CA ARG A 43 -1.17 0.22 0.58
C ARG A 43 -2.43 0.99 0.17
N ALA A 44 -3.49 0.86 0.96
CA ALA A 44 -4.76 1.52 0.71
C ALA A 44 -4.61 3.07 0.69
N ALA A 45 -3.82 3.62 1.61
CA ALA A 45 -3.51 5.05 1.66
C ALA A 45 -2.70 5.52 0.45
N VAL A 46 -1.63 4.82 0.07
CA VAL A 46 -0.80 5.21 -1.09
C VAL A 46 -1.62 5.16 -2.39
N LEU A 47 -2.42 4.11 -2.57
CA LEU A 47 -3.34 4.03 -3.72
C LEU A 47 -4.37 5.14 -3.70
N GLY A 48 -4.99 5.41 -2.55
CA GLY A 48 -5.95 6.49 -2.38
C GLY A 48 -5.36 7.85 -2.76
N ALA A 49 -4.21 8.22 -2.19
CA ALA A 49 -3.56 9.50 -2.49
C ALA A 49 -3.24 9.68 -3.97
N ASN A 50 -2.70 8.63 -4.60
CA ASN A 50 -2.31 8.70 -6.00
C ASN A 50 -3.53 8.77 -6.93
N ASP A 51 -4.57 8.00 -6.62
CA ASP A 51 -5.82 8.03 -7.37
C ASP A 51 -6.55 9.36 -7.20
N GLY A 52 -6.62 9.90 -5.98
CA GLY A 52 -7.22 11.22 -5.72
C GLY A 52 -6.52 12.35 -6.47
N LEU A 53 -5.19 12.32 -6.51
CA LEU A 53 -4.39 13.27 -7.27
C LEU A 53 -4.65 13.17 -8.78
N VAL A 54 -4.52 11.97 -9.35
CA VAL A 54 -4.62 11.76 -10.80
C VAL A 54 -6.04 11.94 -11.30
N SER A 55 -7.04 11.34 -10.63
CA SER A 55 -8.45 11.39 -11.06
C SER A 55 -9.00 12.81 -10.99
N THR A 56 -8.77 13.54 -9.89
CA THR A 56 -9.25 14.91 -9.71
C THR A 56 -8.60 15.85 -10.71
N ALA A 57 -7.27 15.75 -10.89
CA ALA A 57 -6.58 16.53 -11.92
C ALA A 57 -7.08 16.21 -13.33
N SER A 58 -7.28 14.93 -13.65
CA SER A 58 -7.80 14.50 -14.96
C SER A 58 -9.20 15.05 -15.23
N LEU A 59 -10.10 15.02 -14.24
CA LEU A 59 -11.44 15.59 -14.35
C LEU A 59 -11.41 17.11 -14.54
N MET A 60 -10.61 17.82 -13.74
CA MET A 60 -10.47 19.27 -13.83
C MET A 60 -9.89 19.70 -15.18
N MET A 61 -8.85 19.02 -15.64
CA MET A 61 -8.22 19.28 -16.94
C MET A 61 -9.16 18.91 -18.10
N GLY A 62 -9.85 17.77 -18.01
CA GLY A 62 -10.80 17.29 -19.01
C GLY A 62 -11.97 18.25 -19.21
N VAL A 63 -12.66 18.64 -18.14
CA VAL A 63 -13.74 19.64 -18.22
C VAL A 63 -13.19 21.00 -18.64
N GLY A 64 -12.00 21.36 -18.15
CA GLY A 64 -11.27 22.55 -18.56
C GLY A 64 -11.01 22.64 -20.07
N ALA A 65 -10.86 21.49 -20.75
CA ALA A 65 -10.65 21.41 -22.19
C ALA A 65 -11.85 21.93 -23.00
N VAL A 66 -13.06 21.89 -22.43
CA VAL A 66 -14.32 22.31 -23.08
C VAL A 66 -14.83 23.63 -22.51
N LYS A 67 -14.70 23.83 -21.19
CA LYS A 67 -15.14 25.05 -20.49
C LYS A 67 -13.95 25.68 -19.75
N GLN A 68 -13.56 26.88 -20.16
CA GLN A 68 -12.41 27.60 -19.58
C GLN A 68 -12.74 28.36 -18.29
N ASP A 69 -13.97 28.24 -17.77
CA ASP A 69 -14.39 28.89 -16.53
C ASP A 69 -13.77 28.20 -15.31
N ILE A 70 -13.15 28.99 -14.43
CA ILE A 70 -12.56 28.55 -13.17
C ILE A 70 -13.59 27.90 -12.25
N LYS A 71 -14.82 28.41 -12.19
CA LYS A 71 -15.88 27.91 -11.32
C LYS A 71 -16.28 26.50 -11.72
N VAL A 72 -16.44 26.26 -13.02
CA VAL A 72 -16.79 24.94 -13.56
C VAL A 72 -15.67 23.94 -13.24
N MET A 73 -14.42 24.33 -13.48
CA MET A 73 -13.25 23.48 -13.19
C MET A 73 -13.15 23.11 -11.70
N ILE A 74 -13.28 24.07 -10.78
CA ILE A 74 -13.21 23.82 -9.33
C ILE A 74 -14.41 23.01 -8.86
N LEU A 75 -15.62 23.31 -9.34
CA LEU A 75 -16.83 22.58 -8.97
C LEU A 75 -16.74 21.10 -9.40
N THR A 76 -16.24 20.84 -10.62
CA THR A 76 -15.95 19.49 -11.09
C THR A 76 -14.92 18.80 -10.21
N GLY A 77 -13.82 19.48 -9.88
CA GLY A 77 -12.78 18.91 -9.02
C GLY A 77 -13.31 18.57 -7.62
N PHE A 78 -14.13 19.44 -7.03
CA PHE A 78 -14.72 19.21 -5.72
C PHE A 78 -15.76 18.07 -5.74
N ALA A 79 -16.61 18.04 -6.77
CA ALA A 79 -17.55 16.93 -6.96
C ALA A 79 -16.80 15.59 -7.15
N GLY A 80 -15.73 15.60 -7.96
CA GLY A 80 -14.85 14.45 -8.16
C GLY A 80 -14.15 14.00 -6.88
N LEU A 81 -13.71 14.94 -6.04
CA LEU A 81 -13.12 14.66 -4.74
C LEU A 81 -14.12 13.90 -3.86
N VAL A 82 -15.33 14.44 -3.67
CA VAL A 82 -16.32 13.85 -2.78
C VAL A 82 -16.79 12.49 -3.31
N ALA A 83 -17.13 12.41 -4.59
CA ALA A 83 -17.57 11.17 -5.21
C ALA A 83 -16.46 10.11 -5.18
N GLY A 84 -15.22 10.50 -5.50
CA GLY A 84 -14.06 9.61 -5.52
C GLY A 84 -13.67 9.12 -4.13
N ALA A 85 -13.64 9.99 -3.12
CA ALA A 85 -13.34 9.59 -1.74
C ALA A 85 -14.36 8.57 -1.20
N CYS A 86 -15.65 8.80 -1.44
CA CYS A 86 -16.71 7.85 -1.07
C CYS A 86 -16.58 6.53 -1.84
N SER A 87 -16.33 6.59 -3.15
CA SER A 87 -16.15 5.40 -3.98
C SER A 87 -14.93 4.57 -3.55
N MET A 88 -13.83 5.24 -3.20
CA MET A 88 -12.60 4.59 -2.72
C MET A 88 -12.81 3.95 -1.34
N ALA A 89 -13.52 4.62 -0.43
CA ALA A 89 -13.86 4.06 0.88
C ALA A 89 -14.66 2.75 0.72
N ILE A 90 -15.70 2.79 -0.12
CA ILE A 90 -16.58 1.64 -0.37
C ILE A 90 -15.79 0.52 -1.06
N GLY A 91 -15.01 0.85 -2.09
CA GLY A 91 -14.22 -0.12 -2.85
C GLY A 91 -13.20 -0.85 -1.98
N GLU A 92 -12.49 -0.11 -1.12
CA GLU A 92 -11.53 -0.68 -0.18
C GLU A 92 -12.23 -1.51 0.91
N PHE A 93 -13.33 -1.02 1.49
CA PHE A 93 -14.12 -1.77 2.47
C PHE A 93 -14.58 -3.13 1.92
N VAL A 94 -15.18 -3.13 0.73
CA VAL A 94 -15.67 -4.35 0.07
C VAL A 94 -14.50 -5.28 -0.31
N SER A 95 -13.38 -4.72 -0.80
CA SER A 95 -12.20 -5.51 -1.17
C SER A 95 -11.60 -6.22 0.04
N VAL A 96 -11.47 -5.54 1.18
CA VAL A 96 -10.92 -6.13 2.40
C VAL A 96 -11.88 -7.16 2.98
N TYR A 97 -13.20 -6.90 2.95
CA TYR A 97 -14.21 -7.88 3.39
C TYR A 97 -14.18 -9.16 2.54
N SER A 98 -14.05 -9.02 1.21
CA SER A 98 -13.93 -10.17 0.33
C SER A 98 -12.64 -10.97 0.57
N GLN A 99 -11.54 -10.32 0.95
CA GLN A 99 -10.29 -11.01 1.32
C GLN A 99 -10.49 -11.84 2.59
N LEU A 100 -11.13 -11.26 3.61
CA LEU A 100 -11.50 -11.96 4.84
C LEU A 100 -12.39 -13.18 4.56
N ASP A 101 -13.40 -13.04 3.71
CA ASP A 101 -14.30 -14.15 3.36
C ASP A 101 -13.56 -15.31 2.69
N ILE A 102 -12.58 -15.01 1.82
CA ILE A 102 -11.76 -16.03 1.13
C ILE A 102 -10.85 -16.75 2.14
N GLU A 103 -10.23 -16.00 3.05
CA GLU A 103 -9.34 -16.51 4.09
C GLU A 103 -10.08 -17.45 5.05
N VAL A 104 -11.25 -17.02 5.54
CA VAL A 104 -12.12 -17.85 6.41
C VAL A 104 -12.61 -19.10 5.68
N ALA A 105 -12.91 -19.00 4.39
CA ALA A 105 -13.29 -20.15 3.58
C ALA A 105 -12.11 -21.11 3.33
N GLN A 106 -10.87 -20.62 3.26
CA GLN A 106 -9.65 -21.44 3.19
C GLN A 106 -9.44 -22.19 4.50
N MET A 107 -9.45 -21.49 5.64
CA MET A 107 -9.29 -22.11 6.97
C MET A 107 -10.31 -23.24 7.20
N LYS A 108 -11.58 -23.05 6.84
CA LYS A 108 -12.60 -24.10 6.97
C LYS A 108 -12.32 -25.33 6.11
N ARG A 109 -11.73 -25.17 4.91
CA ARG A 109 -11.37 -26.30 4.03
C ARG A 109 -10.14 -27.05 4.54
N ASP A 110 -9.17 -26.33 5.07
CA ASP A 110 -7.92 -26.92 5.54
C ASP A 110 -8.14 -27.65 6.88
N ASN A 111 -8.94 -27.07 7.79
CA ASN A 111 -9.36 -27.76 9.01
C ASN A 111 -10.18 -29.04 8.70
N GLY A 112 -11.06 -29.00 7.69
CA GLY A 112 -11.81 -30.19 7.23
C GLY A 112 -10.92 -31.28 6.59
N ARG A 113 -9.75 -30.92 6.05
CA ARG A 113 -8.74 -31.85 5.53
C ARG A 113 -7.87 -32.45 6.64
N ASN A 114 -7.51 -31.66 7.65
CA ASN A 114 -6.67 -32.11 8.77
C ASN A 114 -7.43 -33.04 9.73
N ASN A 115 -8.76 -32.92 9.83
CA ASN A 115 -9.59 -33.78 10.69
C ASN A 115 -9.61 -35.29 10.29
N GLY A 116 -8.88 -35.68 9.22
CA GLY A 116 -8.67 -37.08 8.81
C GLY A 116 -7.26 -37.63 9.04
N ARG A 117 -6.30 -36.81 9.51
CA ARG A 117 -4.92 -37.24 9.78
C ARG A 117 -4.38 -36.53 11.02
N HIS A 118 -4.07 -37.34 12.02
CA HIS A 118 -3.29 -37.02 13.23
C HIS A 118 -3.97 -36.19 14.33
N ARG A 119 -3.85 -36.75 15.54
CA ARG A 119 -4.39 -36.31 16.82
C ARG A 119 -3.25 -35.90 17.78
N ASP A 120 -2.08 -35.57 17.25
CA ASP A 120 -0.85 -35.43 18.04
C ASP A 120 0.03 -34.24 17.58
N GLU A 121 -0.54 -33.10 17.17
CA GLU A 121 0.23 -31.85 16.93
C GLU A 121 -0.65 -30.63 17.28
N GLU A 122 -1.21 -30.59 18.49
CA GLU A 122 -2.10 -29.48 18.94
C GLU A 122 -1.35 -28.22 19.43
N GLU A 123 -0.02 -28.11 19.27
CA GLU A 123 0.73 -26.98 19.86
C GLU A 123 1.40 -26.00 18.86
N GLU A 124 1.30 -26.19 17.54
CA GLU A 124 1.89 -25.24 16.56
C GLU A 124 0.87 -24.41 15.76
N ASP A 125 -0.40 -24.83 15.67
CA ASP A 125 -1.44 -24.17 14.85
C ASP A 125 -2.07 -22.90 15.48
N GLU A 126 -1.72 -22.54 16.72
CA GLU A 126 -2.23 -21.31 17.34
C GLU A 126 -1.49 -20.03 16.92
N LYS A 127 -0.35 -20.14 16.22
CA LYS A 127 0.43 -18.98 15.77
C LYS A 127 -0.01 -18.38 14.42
N GLU A 128 -0.83 -19.07 13.65
CA GLU A 128 -1.45 -18.55 12.41
C GLU A 128 -2.92 -18.13 12.59
N LYS A 129 -3.32 -17.68 13.80
CA LYS A 129 -4.40 -16.70 13.90
C LYS A 129 -3.88 -15.36 13.39
N GLU A 130 -3.60 -15.37 12.09
CA GLU A 130 -3.11 -14.28 11.28
C GLU A 130 -4.01 -13.07 11.49
N SER A 131 -3.34 -11.94 11.59
CA SER A 131 -3.88 -10.59 11.70
C SER A 131 -5.05 -10.34 10.74
N LEU A 132 -6.29 -10.52 11.22
CA LEU A 132 -7.47 -10.24 10.40
C LEU A 132 -7.38 -8.79 9.85
N PRO A 133 -7.44 -8.59 8.52
CA PRO A 133 -7.53 -7.29 7.91
C PRO A 133 -8.61 -6.42 8.57
N ASN A 134 -8.31 -5.17 8.92
CA ASN A 134 -9.30 -4.25 9.48
C ASN A 134 -9.94 -3.41 8.35
N PRO A 135 -11.19 -3.72 7.91
CA PRO A 135 -11.77 -3.12 6.70
C PRO A 135 -12.05 -1.63 6.86
N ILE A 136 -12.51 -1.21 8.03
CA ILE A 136 -12.88 0.18 8.31
C ILE A 136 -11.63 1.07 8.34
N HIS A 137 -10.54 0.59 8.94
CA HIS A 137 -9.28 1.36 8.96
C HIS A 137 -8.68 1.53 7.57
N ALA A 138 -8.66 0.48 6.74
CA ALA A 138 -8.16 0.56 5.37
C ALA A 138 -9.02 1.50 4.51
N ALA A 139 -10.35 1.42 4.62
CA ALA A 139 -11.29 2.29 3.92
C ALA A 139 -11.17 3.77 4.34
N ALA A 140 -11.05 4.05 5.64
CA ALA A 140 -10.86 5.41 6.13
C ALA A 140 -9.50 5.97 5.69
N ALA A 141 -8.44 5.17 5.78
CA ALA A 141 -7.11 5.57 5.34
C ALA A 141 -7.07 5.89 3.84
N SER A 142 -7.69 5.06 2.98
CA SER A 142 -7.75 5.30 1.55
C SER A 142 -8.56 6.55 1.19
N ALA A 143 -9.72 6.76 1.82
CA ALA A 143 -10.58 7.92 1.56
C ALA A 143 -9.95 9.25 1.99
N LEU A 144 -9.29 9.27 3.16
CA LEU A 144 -8.56 10.44 3.64
C LEU A 144 -7.36 10.74 2.75
N ALA A 145 -6.58 9.71 2.41
CA ALA A 145 -5.45 9.86 1.51
C ALA A 145 -5.89 10.36 0.12
N PHE A 146 -6.99 9.83 -0.42
CA PHE A 146 -7.61 10.30 -1.66
C PHE A 146 -7.95 11.78 -1.59
N SER A 147 -8.61 12.21 -0.51
CA SER A 147 -8.97 13.61 -0.31
C SER A 147 -7.73 14.51 -0.28
N VAL A 148 -6.66 14.08 0.41
CA VAL A 148 -5.38 14.81 0.45
C VAL A 148 -4.75 14.92 -0.94
N GLY A 149 -4.75 13.84 -1.73
CA GLY A 149 -4.28 13.86 -3.11
C GLY A 149 -5.09 14.79 -4.01
N ALA A 150 -6.42 14.76 -3.87
CA ALA A 150 -7.36 15.58 -4.64
C ALA A 150 -7.28 17.08 -4.31
N LEU A 151 -6.84 17.44 -3.10
CA LEU A 151 -6.65 18.83 -2.70
C LEU A 151 -5.56 19.55 -3.52
N VAL A 152 -4.51 18.84 -3.95
CA VAL A 152 -3.39 19.43 -4.68
C VAL A 152 -3.83 20.16 -5.96
N PRO A 153 -4.53 19.51 -6.93
CA PRO A 153 -4.98 20.18 -8.14
C PRO A 153 -6.03 21.26 -7.86
N LEU A 154 -6.90 21.07 -6.85
CA LEU A 154 -7.90 22.06 -6.44
C LEU A 154 -7.27 23.37 -5.96
N LEU A 155 -6.28 23.26 -5.06
CA LEU A 155 -5.55 24.42 -4.53
C LEU A 155 -4.69 25.07 -5.60
N ALA A 156 -4.06 24.29 -6.47
CA ALA A 156 -3.28 24.81 -7.59
C ALA A 156 -4.15 25.64 -8.57
N ALA A 157 -5.42 25.27 -8.73
CA ALA A 157 -6.35 25.95 -9.62
C ALA A 157 -7.00 27.21 -9.01
N SER A 158 -7.16 27.29 -7.68
CA SER A 158 -8.10 28.26 -7.08
C SER A 158 -7.68 29.73 -7.17
N PHE A 159 -6.39 30.01 -7.34
CA PHE A 159 -5.86 31.37 -7.30
C PHE A 159 -5.49 31.96 -8.67
N ILE A 160 -5.74 31.24 -9.77
CA ILE A 160 -5.25 31.64 -11.10
C ILE A 160 -6.41 31.88 -12.07
N ARG A 161 -6.58 33.14 -12.47
CA ARG A 161 -7.64 33.56 -13.41
C ARG A 161 -7.36 33.17 -14.85
N GLU A 162 -6.13 33.40 -15.31
CA GLU A 162 -5.73 33.13 -16.70
C GLU A 162 -5.72 31.62 -16.97
N TYR A 163 -6.48 31.18 -17.97
CA TYR A 163 -6.71 29.76 -18.25
C TYR A 163 -5.42 29.02 -18.58
N LYS A 164 -4.58 29.60 -19.45
CA LYS A 164 -3.33 28.95 -19.88
C LYS A 164 -2.36 28.78 -18.72
N VAL A 165 -2.24 29.81 -17.88
CA VAL A 165 -1.38 29.78 -16.67
C VAL A 165 -1.93 28.79 -15.66
N ARG A 166 -3.25 28.74 -15.46
CA ARG A 166 -3.90 27.82 -14.53
C ARG A 166 -3.62 26.37 -14.90
N LEU A 167 -3.80 25.99 -16.17
CA LEU A 167 -3.47 24.64 -16.63
C LEU A 167 -1.99 24.30 -16.42
N GLY A 168 -1.09 25.24 -16.73
CA GLY A 168 0.34 25.05 -16.53
C GLY A 168 0.70 24.82 -15.06
N VAL A 169 0.11 25.61 -14.14
CA VAL A 169 0.36 25.46 -12.70
C VAL A 169 -0.26 24.18 -12.14
N VAL A 170 -1.48 23.82 -12.54
CA VAL A 170 -2.10 22.54 -12.13
C VAL A 170 -1.24 21.37 -12.59
N LEU A 171 -0.85 21.35 -13.88
CA LEU A 171 -0.01 20.28 -14.42
C LEU A 171 1.36 20.21 -13.72
N GLY A 172 1.99 21.36 -13.45
CA GLY A 172 3.26 21.43 -12.74
C GLY A 172 3.15 20.94 -11.29
N ALA A 173 2.16 21.41 -10.54
CA ALA A 173 1.92 21.02 -9.15
C ALA A 173 1.60 19.53 -9.03
N VAL A 174 0.75 19.01 -9.92
CA VAL A 174 0.39 17.59 -9.97
C VAL A 174 1.58 16.72 -10.36
N SER A 175 2.40 17.14 -11.33
CA SER A 175 3.62 16.42 -11.71
C SER A 175 4.61 16.34 -10.54
N PHE A 176 4.79 17.45 -9.82
CA PHE A 176 5.61 17.47 -8.61
C PHE A 176 5.06 16.52 -7.53
N ALA A 177 3.75 16.58 -7.27
CA ALA A 177 3.10 15.70 -6.31
C ALA A 177 3.19 14.22 -6.70
N LEU A 178 3.09 13.87 -7.99
CA LEU A 178 3.27 12.51 -8.49
C LEU A 178 4.68 11.98 -8.23
N VAL A 179 5.71 12.82 -8.39
CA VAL A 179 7.09 12.46 -8.05
C VAL A 179 7.21 12.22 -6.54
N VAL A 180 6.63 13.10 -5.71
CA VAL A 180 6.64 12.96 -4.25
C VAL A 180 5.91 11.69 -3.82
N PHE A 181 4.72 11.40 -4.35
CA PHE A 181 3.96 10.20 -4.02
C PHE A 181 4.63 8.93 -4.54
N GLY A 182 5.23 8.96 -5.74
CA GLY A 182 6.03 7.87 -6.27
C GLY A 182 7.24 7.56 -5.40
N TRP A 183 7.90 8.60 -4.87
CA TRP A 183 9.02 8.47 -3.94
C TRP A 183 8.57 7.95 -2.58
N LEU A 184 7.55 8.55 -1.97
CA LEU A 184 6.98 8.12 -0.69
C LEU A 184 6.51 6.66 -0.75
N GLY A 185 5.77 6.29 -1.80
CA GLY A 185 5.30 4.91 -1.99
C GLY A 185 6.46 3.92 -2.13
N ALA A 186 7.57 4.32 -2.75
CA ALA A 186 8.76 3.47 -2.84
C ALA A 186 9.52 3.33 -1.51
N VAL A 187 9.66 4.43 -0.76
CA VAL A 187 10.30 4.43 0.56
C VAL A 187 9.49 3.56 1.53
N LEU A 188 8.16 3.73 1.54
CA LEU A 188 7.23 2.96 2.37
C LEU A 188 7.19 1.48 1.96
N GLY A 189 7.27 1.19 0.66
CA GLY A 189 7.28 -0.17 0.12
C GLY A 189 8.66 -0.82 0.04
N LYS A 190 9.73 -0.19 0.54
CA LYS A 190 11.13 -0.64 0.42
C LYS A 190 11.54 -1.04 -1.02
N ALA A 191 11.01 -0.32 -2.01
CA ALA A 191 11.19 -0.58 -3.44
C ALA A 191 12.16 0.44 -4.08
N PRO A 192 12.74 0.15 -5.27
CA PRO A 192 13.59 1.11 -5.97
C PRO A 192 12.84 2.39 -6.34
N THR A 193 13.25 3.51 -5.74
CA THR A 193 12.57 4.82 -5.81
C THR A 193 12.39 5.34 -7.23
N LEU A 194 13.45 5.29 -8.06
CA LEU A 194 13.40 5.83 -9.42
C LEU A 194 12.34 5.14 -10.29
N ARG A 195 12.24 3.81 -10.22
CA ARG A 195 11.27 3.04 -11.03
C ARG A 195 9.84 3.35 -10.62
N SER A 196 9.60 3.53 -9.32
CA SER A 196 8.29 3.91 -8.80
C SER A 196 7.87 5.31 -9.26
N CYS A 197 8.75 6.31 -9.10
CA CYS A 197 8.47 7.68 -9.53
C CYS A 197 8.14 7.76 -11.02
N VAL A 198 8.93 7.09 -11.87
CA VAL A 198 8.69 7.08 -13.33
C VAL A 198 7.34 6.45 -13.65
N ARG A 199 7.00 5.29 -13.05
CA ARG A 199 5.72 4.63 -13.30
C ARG A 199 4.53 5.50 -12.90
N VAL A 200 4.60 6.12 -11.73
CA VAL A 200 3.52 6.99 -11.20
C VAL A 200 3.36 8.24 -12.05
N LEU A 201 4.46 8.90 -12.39
CA LEU A 201 4.45 10.11 -13.21
C LEU A 201 3.92 9.84 -14.63
N VAL A 202 4.47 8.83 -15.30
CA VAL A 202 4.07 8.46 -16.68
C VAL A 202 2.61 8.00 -16.69
N GLY A 203 2.21 7.15 -15.75
CA GLY A 203 0.82 6.70 -15.63
C GLY A 203 -0.15 7.86 -15.43
N GLY A 204 0.19 8.81 -14.55
CA GLY A 204 -0.61 10.01 -14.29
C GLY A 204 -0.74 10.90 -15.52
N TRP A 205 0.35 11.17 -16.24
CA TRP A 205 0.31 11.97 -17.47
C TRP A 205 -0.50 11.30 -18.58
N VAL A 206 -0.36 9.98 -18.75
CA VAL A 206 -1.14 9.23 -19.74
C VAL A 206 -2.63 9.33 -19.42
N ALA A 207 -3.02 9.11 -18.15
CA ALA A 207 -4.41 9.25 -17.73
C ALA A 207 -4.97 10.65 -18.03
N MET A 208 -4.26 11.70 -17.63
CA MET A 208 -4.67 13.09 -17.88
C MET A 208 -4.76 13.41 -19.36
N ALA A 209 -3.80 12.96 -20.17
CA ALA A 209 -3.79 13.18 -21.61
C ALA A 209 -4.98 12.50 -22.30
N ILE A 210 -5.31 11.27 -21.89
CA ILE A 210 -6.48 10.53 -22.41
C ILE A 210 -7.75 11.27 -22.04
N THR A 211 -7.95 11.62 -20.77
CA THR A 211 -9.17 12.33 -20.33
C THR A 211 -9.30 13.67 -21.03
N PHE A 212 -8.25 14.49 -21.07
CA PHE A 212 -8.24 15.77 -21.78
C PHE A 212 -8.56 15.61 -23.27
N GLY A 213 -7.92 14.64 -23.94
CA GLY A 213 -8.14 14.36 -25.36
C GLY A 213 -9.57 13.95 -25.66
N LEU A 214 -10.12 12.99 -24.91
CA LEU A 214 -11.49 12.51 -25.08
C LEU A 214 -12.52 13.61 -24.83
N THR A 215 -12.40 14.35 -23.73
CA THR A 215 -13.35 15.43 -23.42
C THR A 215 -13.28 16.56 -24.45
N LYS A 216 -12.07 16.88 -24.95
CA LYS A 216 -11.89 17.85 -26.04
C LYS A 216 -12.54 17.41 -27.35
N LEU A 217 -12.42 16.13 -27.72
CA LEU A 217 -13.07 15.58 -28.90
C LEU A 217 -14.59 15.68 -28.79
N ILE A 218 -15.15 15.26 -27.65
CA ILE A 218 -16.60 15.34 -27.39
C ILE A 218 -17.08 16.80 -27.46
N GLY A 219 -16.36 17.73 -26.83
CA GLY A 219 -16.72 19.15 -26.88
C GLY A 219 -16.57 19.78 -28.27
N SER A 220 -15.69 19.26 -29.12
CA SER A 220 -15.51 19.72 -30.51
C SER A 220 -16.59 19.17 -31.45
N SER A 221 -17.18 18.02 -31.14
CA SER A 221 -18.23 17.39 -31.95
C SER A 221 -19.63 17.96 -31.73
N GLY A 222 -19.77 18.98 -30.86
CA GLY A 222 -21.02 19.71 -30.65
C GLY A 222 -22.03 18.92 -29.82
N LEU A 223 -21.93 19.05 -28.50
CA LEU A 223 -23.07 19.01 -27.58
C LEU A 223 -23.43 20.45 -27.18
#